data_AF-A0A1Y4BRE2-F1
#
_entry.id   AF-A0A1Y4BRE2-F1
#
_cell.length_a   1.000
_cell.length_b   1.000
_cell.length_c   1.000
_cell.angle_alpha   90.00
_cell.angle_beta   90.00
_cell.angle_gamma   90.00
#
_symmetry.space_group_name_H-M   'P 1'
#
loop_
_entity.id
_entity.type
_entity.pdbx_description
1 polymer ?
#
loop_
_entity_poly.entity_id
_entity_poly.type
_entity_poly.pdbx_seq_one_letter_code
_entity_poly.pdbx_strand_id
1 'polypeptide(L)'
;MKGNEQVRRLTFCLMVVHRYSCKKCKNVFVQAVSTSDTDMVPIFLSSVYAPQSSTLVIMELTENELRFGWNDSMPKRAEKIFSGNAFFYIDSTQVCPICGESLEQKQISGLSDYIKEHPKVYLVYFGRKDEEEIVVHL
;
A
#
# COMPACT_ATOMS: atom_id res chain seq x y z
N MET A 1 6.80 -1.06 22.47
CA MET A 1 7.61 -0.20 21.58
C MET A 1 8.60 -0.96 20.68
N LYS A 2 9.27 -2.05 21.11
CA LYS A 2 10.28 -2.75 20.27
C LYS A 2 9.78 -3.45 18.97
N GLY A 3 8.50 -3.83 18.86
CA GLY A 3 7.97 -4.48 17.64
C GLY A 3 7.64 -3.48 16.52
N ASN A 4 7.13 -2.31 16.89
CA ASN A 4 6.68 -1.25 15.98
C ASN A 4 7.83 -0.67 15.12
N GLU A 5 9.01 -0.52 15.72
CA GLU A 5 10.20 0.00 15.03
C GLU A 5 10.78 -1.01 14.04
N GLN A 6 10.66 -2.31 14.34
CA GLN A 6 11.09 -3.38 13.44
C GLN A 6 10.23 -3.44 12.18
N VAL A 7 8.89 -3.40 12.32
CA VAL A 7 7.97 -3.38 11.16
C VAL A 7 8.24 -2.17 10.28
N ARG A 8 8.40 -0.97 10.88
CA ARG A 8 8.73 0.25 10.13
C ARG A 8 10.07 0.13 9.40
N ARG A 9 11.11 -0.37 10.07
CA ARG A 9 12.44 -0.56 9.46
C ARG A 9 12.40 -1.57 8.31
N LEU A 10 11.71 -2.68 8.50
CA LEU A 10 11.54 -3.70 7.47
C LEU A 10 10.76 -3.17 6.28
N THR A 11 9.69 -2.41 6.52
CA THR A 11 8.91 -1.71 5.49
C THR A 11 9.82 -0.84 4.61
N PHE A 12 10.71 -0.04 5.22
CA PHE A 12 11.65 0.78 4.45
C PHE A 12 12.71 0.00 3.67
N CYS A 13 13.22 -1.10 4.24
CA CYS A 13 14.28 -1.88 3.62
C CYS A 13 13.78 -2.81 2.51
N LEU A 14 12.52 -3.25 2.59
CA LEU A 14 12.03 -4.36 1.78
C LEU A 14 10.91 -3.96 0.83
N MET A 15 10.48 -2.69 0.79
CA MET A 15 9.45 -2.27 -0.15
C MET A 15 10.00 -1.37 -1.26
N VAL A 16 9.58 -1.67 -2.47
CA VAL A 16 9.71 -0.79 -3.63
C VAL A 16 8.35 -0.26 -4.03
N VAL A 17 8.35 0.90 -4.66
CA VAL A 17 7.17 1.61 -5.10
C VAL A 17 7.14 1.59 -6.62
N HIS A 18 6.06 1.04 -7.16
CA HIS A 18 5.75 1.06 -8.57
C HIS A 18 4.77 2.19 -8.86
N ARG A 19 5.05 2.94 -9.92
CA ARG A 19 4.15 3.97 -10.42
C ARG A 19 3.55 3.55 -11.75
N TYR A 20 2.24 3.65 -11.85
CA TYR A 20 1.45 3.27 -12.99
C TYR A 20 0.68 4.47 -13.54
N SER A 21 0.48 4.52 -14.85
CA SER A 21 -0.32 5.56 -15.49
C SER A 21 -1.36 4.95 -16.43
N CYS A 22 -2.59 5.43 -16.35
CA CYS A 22 -3.64 5.07 -17.29
C CYS A 22 -3.63 6.02 -18.50
N LYS A 23 -3.49 5.48 -19.73
CA LYS A 23 -3.47 6.31 -20.94
C LYS A 23 -4.80 7.01 -21.24
N LYS A 24 -5.92 6.39 -20.83
CA LYS A 24 -7.29 6.89 -21.08
C LYS A 24 -7.71 7.94 -20.05
N CYS A 25 -7.72 7.58 -18.76
CA CYS A 25 -8.14 8.48 -17.69
C CYS A 25 -7.05 9.45 -17.23
N LYS A 26 -5.79 9.28 -17.66
CA LYS A 26 -4.62 10.05 -17.21
C LYS A 26 -4.32 9.96 -15.71
N ASN A 27 -5.08 9.17 -14.96
CA ASN A 27 -4.83 8.88 -13.55
C ASN A 27 -3.50 8.15 -13.37
N VAL A 28 -2.84 8.50 -12.28
CA VAL A 28 -1.63 7.84 -11.78
C VAL A 28 -2.04 6.98 -10.59
N PHE A 29 -1.49 5.77 -10.55
CA PHE A 29 -1.64 4.88 -9.41
C PHE A 29 -0.27 4.48 -8.89
N VAL A 30 -0.20 4.19 -7.60
CA VAL A 30 1.02 3.85 -6.91
C VAL A 30 0.79 2.57 -6.14
N GLN A 31 1.76 1.66 -6.18
CA GLN A 31 1.71 0.41 -5.44
C GLN A 31 3.06 0.22 -4.75
N ALA A 32 3.06 0.04 -3.44
CA ALA A 32 4.21 -0.46 -2.72
C ALA A 32 4.11 -2.00 -2.66
N VAL A 33 5.19 -2.68 -3.05
CA VAL A 33 5.30 -4.14 -3.07
C VAL A 33 6.56 -4.56 -2.32
N SER A 34 6.48 -5.70 -1.62
CA SER A 34 7.66 -6.28 -0.97
C SER A 34 8.62 -6.87 -2.01
N THR A 35 9.92 -6.68 -1.81
CA THR A 35 11.01 -7.29 -2.57
C THR A 35 11.61 -8.52 -1.88
N SER A 36 11.14 -8.88 -0.69
CA SER A 36 11.65 -10.05 0.03
C SER A 36 11.05 -11.34 -0.52
N ASP A 37 11.89 -12.31 -0.83
CA ASP A 37 11.45 -13.71 -0.93
C ASP A 37 10.77 -14.10 0.38
N THR A 38 9.62 -14.76 0.26
CA THR A 38 8.64 -15.07 1.32
C THR A 38 9.21 -15.88 2.50
N ASP A 39 10.43 -16.39 2.36
CA ASP A 39 11.00 -17.42 3.21
C ASP A 39 11.81 -16.85 4.39
N MET A 40 12.13 -15.55 4.38
CA MET A 40 13.05 -14.95 5.36
C MET A 40 12.37 -13.94 6.30
N VAL A 41 11.28 -13.28 5.88
CA VAL A 41 10.48 -12.40 6.76
C VAL A 41 9.02 -12.41 6.29
N PRO A 42 8.07 -12.98 7.05
CA PRO A 42 6.66 -12.89 6.71
C PRO A 42 6.17 -11.46 6.99
N ILE A 43 6.22 -10.62 5.97
CA ILE A 43 5.66 -9.28 6.01
C ILE A 43 4.37 -9.32 5.21
N PHE A 44 3.26 -9.47 5.91
CA PHE A 44 1.92 -9.44 5.33
C PHE A 44 1.47 -8.00 5.07
N LEU A 45 2.32 -7.20 4.41
CA LEU A 45 1.99 -5.84 4.03
C LEU A 45 1.54 -5.81 2.57
N SER A 46 0.49 -5.04 2.31
CA SER A 46 0.06 -4.67 0.98
C SER A 46 -0.14 -3.16 0.93
N SER A 47 -0.55 -2.61 -0.21
CA SER A 47 -0.75 -1.17 -0.34
C SER A 47 -1.98 -0.79 -1.14
N VAL A 48 -2.56 0.34 -0.77
CA VAL A 48 -3.63 1.00 -1.51
C VAL A 48 -3.28 2.46 -1.73
N TYR A 49 -3.80 3.03 -2.80
CA TYR A 49 -3.51 4.40 -3.19
C TYR A 49 -4.77 5.17 -3.53
N ALA A 50 -4.82 6.43 -3.06
CA ALA A 50 -5.86 7.38 -3.42
C ALA A 50 -5.28 8.42 -4.40
N PRO A 51 -5.59 8.34 -5.71
CA PRO A 51 -5.06 9.26 -6.73
C PRO A 51 -5.40 10.71 -6.46
N GLN A 52 -6.62 10.99 -5.98
CA GLN A 52 -7.12 12.35 -5.77
C GLN A 52 -6.32 13.11 -4.70
N SER A 53 -5.96 12.44 -3.61
CA SER A 53 -5.19 13.04 -2.52
C SER A 53 -3.69 12.75 -2.59
N SER A 54 -3.27 11.93 -3.55
CA SER A 54 -1.90 11.40 -3.66
C SER A 54 -1.43 10.70 -2.39
N THR A 55 -2.33 9.91 -1.79
CA THR A 55 -2.08 9.23 -0.50
C THR A 55 -1.77 7.76 -0.73
N LEU A 56 -0.59 7.31 -0.31
CA LEU A 56 -0.20 5.91 -0.28
C LEU A 56 -0.35 5.36 1.13
N VAL A 57 -1.09 4.27 1.27
CA VAL A 57 -1.26 3.57 2.54
C VAL A 57 -0.74 2.15 2.39
N ILE A 58 0.29 1.82 3.16
CA ILE A 58 0.82 0.47 3.33
C ILE A 58 0.14 -0.11 4.55
N MET A 59 -0.49 -1.28 4.44
CA MET A 59 -1.24 -1.87 5.54
C MET A 59 -0.89 -3.33 5.76
N GLU A 60 -0.86 -3.73 7.03
CA GLU A 60 -0.87 -5.13 7.44
C GLU A 60 -2.21 -5.77 7.12
N LEU A 61 -2.15 -6.93 6.47
CA LEU A 61 -3.31 -7.73 6.12
C LEU A 61 -3.89 -8.40 7.36
N THR A 62 -5.21 -8.33 7.49
CA THR A 62 -5.96 -9.13 8.47
C THR A 62 -5.90 -10.62 8.12
N GLU A 63 -6.19 -11.49 9.09
CA GLU A 63 -6.34 -12.93 8.83
C GLU A 63 -7.39 -13.22 7.76
N ASN A 64 -8.51 -12.49 7.74
CA ASN A 64 -9.55 -12.65 6.73
C ASN A 64 -9.08 -12.23 5.35
N GLU A 65 -8.35 -11.12 5.23
CA GLU A 65 -7.75 -10.68 3.98
C GLU A 65 -6.74 -11.70 3.44
N LEU A 66 -5.95 -12.32 4.32
CA LEU A 66 -5.03 -13.40 3.93
C LEU A 66 -5.77 -14.65 3.44
N ARG A 67 -6.91 -15.00 4.05
CA ARG A 67 -7.70 -16.19 3.70
C ARG A 67 -8.59 -16.01 2.48
N PHE A 68 -9.17 -14.82 2.30
CA PHE A 68 -10.25 -14.58 1.34
C PHE A 68 -9.90 -13.52 0.28
N GLY A 69 -8.71 -12.91 0.37
CA GLY A 69 -8.26 -11.85 -0.51
C GLY A 69 -8.51 -10.45 0.05
N TRP A 70 -7.69 -9.49 -0.40
CA TRP A 70 -7.71 -8.10 0.11
C TRP A 70 -8.10 -7.04 -0.93
N ASN A 71 -8.29 -7.42 -2.20
CA ASN A 71 -8.46 -6.48 -3.30
C ASN A 71 -9.64 -5.50 -3.09
N ASP A 72 -10.75 -5.98 -2.50
CA ASP A 72 -11.94 -5.15 -2.23
C ASP A 72 -12.06 -4.71 -0.77
N SER A 73 -11.52 -5.49 0.17
CA SER A 73 -11.67 -5.25 1.61
C SER A 73 -10.68 -4.21 2.12
N MET A 74 -9.42 -4.26 1.66
CA MET A 74 -8.38 -3.35 2.12
C MET A 74 -8.63 -1.89 1.69
N PRO A 75 -9.06 -1.59 0.44
CA PRO A 75 -9.46 -0.23 0.08
C PRO A 75 -10.56 0.32 0.99
N LYS A 76 -11.61 -0.46 1.26
CA LYS A 76 -12.70 -0.06 2.17
C LYS A 76 -12.23 0.17 3.60
N ARG A 77 -11.21 -0.57 4.05
CA ARG A 77 -10.59 -0.40 5.36
C ARG A 77 -9.80 0.91 5.41
N ALA A 78 -8.99 1.19 4.40
CA ALA A 78 -8.30 2.48 4.27
C ALA A 78 -9.28 3.67 4.19
N GLU A 79 -10.40 3.53 3.48
CA GLU A 79 -11.46 4.54 3.40
C GLU A 79 -12.06 4.88 4.78
N LYS A 80 -12.25 3.88 5.65
CA LYS A 80 -12.74 4.09 7.01
C LYS A 80 -11.73 4.85 7.86
N ILE A 81 -10.44 4.52 7.73
CA ILE A 81 -9.36 5.15 8.51
C ILE A 81 -9.10 6.59 8.04
N PHE A 82 -9.02 6.80 6.73
CA PHE A 82 -8.59 8.05 6.10
C PHE A 82 -9.74 8.78 5.38
N SER A 83 -10.96 8.66 5.93
CA SER A 83 -12.24 9.28 5.51
C SER A 83 -12.15 10.31 4.38
N GLY A 84 -12.95 10.13 3.32
CA GLY A 84 -13.10 11.13 2.24
C GLY A 84 -12.19 10.94 1.03
N ASN A 85 -11.52 9.79 0.90
CA ASN A 85 -10.69 9.44 -0.24
C ASN A 85 -11.10 8.08 -0.79
N ALA A 86 -11.30 7.95 -2.11
CA ALA A 86 -11.45 6.64 -2.74
C ALA A 86 -10.06 5.99 -2.88
N PHE A 87 -9.87 4.86 -2.21
CA PHE A 87 -8.63 4.08 -2.29
C PHE A 87 -8.77 2.97 -3.32
N PHE A 88 -7.65 2.64 -3.98
CA PHE A 88 -7.60 1.58 -4.97
C PHE A 88 -6.42 0.65 -4.69
N TYR A 89 -6.68 -0.64 -4.79
CA TYR A 89 -5.65 -1.66 -4.91
C TYR A 89 -5.31 -1.84 -6.38
N ILE A 90 -4.02 -1.83 -6.72
CA ILE A 90 -3.54 -2.25 -8.04
C ILE A 90 -2.99 -3.64 -7.88
N ASP A 91 -3.54 -4.59 -8.63
CA ASP A 91 -3.08 -5.97 -8.63
C ASP A 91 -2.03 -6.22 -9.74
N SER A 92 -1.60 -7.47 -9.87
CA SER A 92 -0.64 -7.89 -10.90
C SER A 92 -1.18 -7.81 -12.32
N THR A 93 -2.49 -7.63 -12.52
CA THR A 93 -3.09 -7.50 -13.85
C THR A 93 -2.83 -6.13 -14.47
N GLN A 94 -2.42 -5.15 -13.65
CA GLN A 94 -2.11 -3.79 -14.06
C GLN A 94 -3.26 -3.17 -14.89
N VAL A 95 -4.50 -3.42 -14.48
CA VAL A 95 -5.69 -2.82 -15.09
C VAL A 95 -6.11 -1.59 -14.29
N CYS A 96 -6.54 -0.53 -14.99
CA CYS A 96 -7.02 0.70 -14.39
C CYS A 96 -8.34 0.43 -13.66
N PRO A 97 -8.41 0.59 -12.33
CA PRO A 97 -9.61 0.26 -11.55
C PRO A 97 -10.79 1.21 -11.82
N ILE A 98 -10.56 2.30 -12.55
CA ILE A 98 -11.59 3.30 -12.89
C ILE A 98 -12.20 3.04 -14.27
N CYS A 99 -11.41 2.58 -15.25
CA CYS A 99 -11.89 2.49 -16.65
C CYS A 99 -11.60 1.17 -17.36
N GLY A 100 -10.94 0.21 -16.70
CA GLY A 100 -10.65 -1.11 -17.26
C GLY A 100 -9.54 -1.17 -18.30
N GLU A 101 -8.91 -0.05 -18.67
CA GLU A 101 -7.78 -0.05 -19.60
C GLU A 101 -6.48 -0.51 -18.94
N SER A 102 -5.52 -0.97 -19.73
CA SER A 102 -4.19 -1.29 -19.22
C SER A 102 -3.48 -0.06 -18.64
N LEU A 103 -2.77 -0.31 -17.55
CA LEU A 103 -1.85 0.63 -16.94
C LEU A 103 -0.47 0.43 -17.54
N GLU A 104 0.22 1.54 -17.78
CA GLU A 104 1.62 1.53 -18.16
C GLU A 104 2.47 1.83 -16.93
N GLN A 105 3.38 0.91 -16.59
CA GLN A 105 4.36 1.14 -15.54
C GLN A 105 5.39 2.18 -15.99
N LYS A 106 5.59 3.21 -15.17
CA LYS A 106 6.45 4.36 -15.49
C LYS A 106 7.75 4.37 -14.71
N GLN A 107 7.73 3.95 -13.46
CA GLN A 107 8.87 4.08 -12.56
C GLN A 107 8.81 3.03 -11.45
N ILE A 108 9.99 2.59 -11.03
CA ILE A 108 10.23 1.82 -9.81
C ILE A 108 11.21 2.64 -8.97
N SER A 109 10.90 2.83 -7.69
CA SER A 109 11.80 3.48 -6.73
C SER A 109 11.79 2.73 -5.39
N GLY A 110 12.83 2.91 -4.58
CA GLY A 110 12.78 2.46 -3.19
C GLY A 110 11.74 3.28 -2.39
N LEU A 111 11.07 2.65 -1.42
CA LEU A 111 10.11 3.37 -0.57
C LEU A 111 10.76 4.58 0.14
N SER A 112 12.01 4.43 0.58
CA SER A 112 12.78 5.49 1.26
C SER A 112 13.03 6.72 0.38
N ASP A 113 13.16 6.55 -0.94
CA ASP A 113 13.31 7.68 -1.86
C ASP A 113 11.95 8.27 -2.21
N TYR A 114 10.93 7.42 -2.39
CA TYR A 114 9.56 7.86 -2.65
C TYR A 114 9.02 8.79 -1.55
N ILE A 115 9.23 8.46 -0.26
CA ILE A 115 8.73 9.30 0.85
C ILE A 115 9.38 10.68 0.93
N LYS A 116 10.59 10.88 0.37
CA LYS A 116 11.25 12.20 0.34
C LYS A 116 10.53 13.17 -0.59
N GLU A 117 9.92 12.63 -1.65
CA GLU A 117 9.20 13.41 -2.67
C GLU A 117 7.69 13.46 -2.41
N HIS A 118 7.16 12.51 -1.63
CA HIS A 118 5.72 12.33 -1.41
C HIS A 118 5.39 12.36 0.09
N PRO A 119 4.77 13.45 0.60
CA PRO A 119 4.56 13.65 2.03
C PRO A 119 3.33 12.94 2.59
N LYS A 120 2.61 12.10 1.83
CA LYS A 120 1.38 11.42 2.29
C LYS A 120 1.51 9.91 2.17
N VAL A 121 2.44 9.37 2.94
CA VAL A 121 2.70 7.93 3.00
C VAL A 121 2.50 7.44 4.41
N TYR A 122 1.60 6.47 4.57
CA TYR A 122 1.21 5.94 5.87
C TYR A 122 1.47 4.45 5.94
N LEU A 123 1.86 3.99 7.13
CA LEU A 123 1.93 2.58 7.49
C LEU A 123 0.86 2.31 8.55
N VAL A 124 -0.01 1.34 8.27
CA VAL A 124 -1.04 0.84 9.19
C VAL A 124 -0.72 -0.60 9.56
N TYR A 125 -0.66 -0.91 10.85
CA TYR A 125 -0.36 -2.26 11.33
C TYR A 125 -1.01 -2.52 12.68
N PHE A 126 -1.06 -3.77 13.11
CA PHE A 126 -1.69 -4.16 14.37
C PHE A 126 -0.77 -3.91 15.58
N GLY A 127 -1.36 -3.40 16.67
CA GLY A 127 -0.69 -3.24 17.96
C GLY A 127 -0.47 -4.57 18.70
N ARG A 128 0.07 -4.51 19.94
CA ARG A 128 0.41 -5.67 20.80
C ARG A 128 -0.75 -6.60 21.20
N LYS A 129 -1.96 -6.42 20.66
CA LYS A 129 -3.15 -7.21 20.95
C LYS A 129 -4.00 -7.52 19.70
N ASP A 130 -3.57 -7.15 18.51
CA ASP A 130 -4.34 -7.30 17.26
C ASP A 130 -5.73 -6.62 17.26
N GLU A 131 -6.03 -5.81 18.28
CA GLU A 131 -7.33 -5.16 18.50
C GLU A 131 -7.35 -3.70 18.02
N GLU A 132 -6.19 -3.04 17.89
CA GLU A 132 -6.09 -1.63 17.48
C GLU A 132 -5.12 -1.44 16.31
N GLU A 133 -5.61 -0.78 15.26
CA GLU A 133 -4.82 -0.35 14.10
C GLU A 133 -3.97 0.87 14.48
N ILE A 134 -2.66 0.76 14.31
CA ILE A 134 -1.70 1.84 14.54
C ILE A 134 -1.37 2.49 13.21
N VAL A 135 -1.65 3.79 13.08
CA VAL A 135 -1.29 4.59 11.91
C VAL A 135 0.00 5.35 12.18
N VAL A 136 1.00 5.15 11.33
CA VAL A 136 2.29 5.86 11.37
C VAL A 136 2.49 6.60 10.07
N HIS A 137 2.79 7.89 10.16
CA HIS A 137 3.31 8.64 9.01
C HIS A 137 4.76 8.24 8.77
N LEU A 138 5.08 7.82 7.55
CA LEU A 138 6.43 7.40 7.19
C LEU A 138 7.34 8.59 6.89
#